data_AF-A0A6A6ZIK7-F1
#
_entry.id   AF-A0A6A6ZIK7-F1
#
_cell.length_a   1.000
_cell.length_b   1.000
_cell.length_c   1.000
_cell.angle_alpha   90.00
_cell.angle_beta   90.00
_cell.angle_gamma   90.00
#
_symmetry.space_group_name_H-M   'P 1'
#
loop_
_entity.id
_entity.type
_entity.pdbx_description
1 polymer ?
#
loop_
_entity_poly.entity_id
_entity_poly.type
_entity_poly.pdbx_seq_one_letter_code
_entity_poly.pdbx_strand_id
1 'polypeptide(L)'
;MGKEFITDNGYIIQTPASLSEGLKAGDDDAPLKVDSHGTNTASKAVGKKFGVAKKAILIPVKIHRRSNAMDWYEGLKLVTADIKSKGRELKSVVQTSRSMGEGFVASDVPKISADFELDKLYNKPIRDLFDLGVPLVVAAGNEADPVPPEKGALLIDTVPSILKTPDLPIINVGASNRNRGRVPFSQYGPLVDVYALGYRIKAMTKVTKVDNTISGTSFAAPQVAGVIATYLSHAETSKQWDGLTGVKRVQEILKYLISDKSSWIQSGAKDPDGHDLRVVWNGAKEEDHKSSGANGYGDSAAPEPAPAPAPAPAKPQGKALTIILQKAYEVTYGIDHNPAMGPHPLPKIEKGIWSWRYFATNQGVAKLCDLKALSADVSLEKDPRDSNKPPFPTGTVEIKRLHGQDCTYKNADWGNPGTLWCGDVGIACKGEDMKNAAKMKDCGKMDDAVDTTVYQQPVVVCEW
;
A
#
# COMPACT_ATOMS: atom_id res chain seq x y z
N MET A 1 13.89 12.50 12.40
CA MET A 1 12.71 11.81 12.94
C MET A 1 12.23 12.61 14.14
N GLY A 2 10.96 13.01 14.16
CA GLY A 2 10.42 13.92 15.18
C GLY A 2 10.22 13.27 16.56
N LYS A 3 9.67 14.03 17.52
CA LYS A 3 9.27 13.59 18.88
C LYS A 3 8.22 12.44 18.92
N GLU A 4 7.84 11.92 17.76
CA GLU A 4 6.79 10.91 17.56
C GLU A 4 7.26 9.47 17.77
N PHE A 5 8.58 9.25 17.76
CA PHE A 5 9.19 7.95 18.01
C PHE A 5 10.00 7.99 19.30
N ILE A 6 10.02 6.88 20.02
CA ILE A 6 11.00 6.66 21.08
C ILE A 6 12.26 6.17 20.38
N THR A 7 13.32 6.97 20.43
CA THR A 7 14.63 6.63 19.85
C THR A 7 15.66 6.49 20.95
N ASP A 8 16.74 5.76 20.69
CA ASP A 8 17.90 5.66 21.57
C ASP A 8 18.72 6.96 21.53
N ASN A 9 18.21 8.03 22.12
CA ASN A 9 18.82 9.38 22.13
C ASN A 9 19.17 9.91 20.72
N GLY A 10 18.34 9.58 19.71
CA GLY A 10 18.58 9.98 18.32
C GLY A 10 19.68 9.16 17.61
N TYR A 11 20.15 8.08 18.22
CA TYR A 11 21.12 7.15 17.61
C TYR A 11 20.57 6.51 16.34
N ILE A 12 21.38 6.52 15.29
CA ILE A 12 21.07 6.02 13.96
C ILE A 12 22.28 5.26 13.44
N ILE A 13 22.04 4.14 12.78
CA ILE A 13 23.06 3.38 12.06
C ILE A 13 23.08 3.87 10.60
N GLN A 14 24.28 4.10 10.04
CA GLN A 14 24.45 4.55 8.66
C GLN A 14 25.48 3.68 7.95
N THR A 15 25.15 3.22 6.75
CA THR A 15 26.13 2.52 5.90
C THR A 15 27.15 3.50 5.31
N PRO A 16 28.35 3.04 4.90
CA PRO A 16 29.29 3.88 4.17
C PRO A 16 28.71 4.53 2.92
N ALA A 17 27.85 3.82 2.18
CA ALA A 17 27.19 4.37 1.00
C ALA A 17 26.17 5.46 1.35
N SER A 18 25.42 5.30 2.44
CA SER A 18 24.51 6.37 2.91
C SER A 18 25.27 7.64 3.32
N LEU A 19 26.46 7.48 3.92
CA LEU A 19 27.32 8.60 4.30
C LEU A 19 27.92 9.30 3.08
N SER A 20 28.34 8.54 2.06
CA SER A 20 28.90 9.12 0.83
C SER A 20 27.86 9.86 -0.01
N GLU A 21 26.58 9.46 0.05
CA GLU A 21 25.45 10.21 -0.52
C GLU A 21 25.15 11.51 0.24
N GLY A 22 25.75 11.71 1.42
CA GLY A 22 25.52 12.88 2.26
C GLY A 22 24.23 12.81 3.07
N LEU A 23 23.66 11.61 3.29
CA LEU A 23 22.47 11.45 4.12
C LEU A 23 22.80 11.82 5.57
N LYS A 24 22.09 12.81 6.11
CA LYS A 24 22.35 13.32 7.46
C LYS A 24 21.69 12.46 8.53
N ALA A 25 22.35 12.29 9.67
CA ALA A 25 21.74 11.69 10.85
C ALA A 25 20.52 12.52 11.27
N GLY A 26 19.38 11.84 11.45
CA GLY A 26 18.13 12.45 11.93
C GLY A 26 17.23 13.00 10.82
N ASP A 27 17.72 13.15 9.59
CA ASP A 27 16.87 13.52 8.46
C ASP A 27 16.14 12.34 7.88
N ASP A 28 15.00 12.62 7.27
CA ASP A 28 14.24 11.67 6.49
C ASP A 28 14.30 12.20 5.06
N ASP A 29 15.10 11.54 4.22
CA ASP A 29 15.65 12.13 2.99
C ASP A 29 14.61 12.26 1.86
N ALA A 30 13.33 12.02 2.16
CA ALA A 30 12.21 12.39 1.33
C ALA A 30 12.03 13.94 1.29
N PRO A 31 11.83 14.53 0.10
CA PRO A 31 11.39 15.92 -0.02
C PRO A 31 10.12 16.17 0.80
N LEU A 32 9.93 17.38 1.33
CA LEU A 32 8.79 17.75 2.19
C LEU A 32 7.39 17.46 1.60
N LYS A 33 7.30 17.25 0.28
CA LYS A 33 6.06 16.96 -0.47
C LYS A 33 5.96 15.51 -1.00
N VAL A 34 6.91 14.64 -0.67
CA VAL A 34 6.95 13.25 -1.15
C VAL A 34 6.82 12.30 0.04
N ASP A 35 6.05 11.24 -0.16
CA ASP A 35 5.88 10.13 0.79
C ASP A 35 7.20 9.72 1.43
N SER A 36 7.33 9.96 2.73
CA SER A 36 8.41 9.36 3.49
C SER A 36 8.10 7.88 3.74
N HIS A 37 8.59 7.03 2.86
CA HIS A 37 8.43 5.59 2.99
C HIS A 37 8.97 5.07 4.33
N GLY A 38 10.15 5.53 4.76
CA GLY A 38 10.76 5.14 6.04
C GLY A 38 9.96 5.60 7.26
N THR A 39 9.52 6.87 7.31
CA THR A 39 8.70 7.38 8.43
C THR A 39 7.32 6.72 8.44
N ASN A 40 6.71 6.51 7.27
CA ASN A 40 5.45 5.79 7.14
C ASN A 40 5.57 4.37 7.72
N THR A 41 6.63 3.64 7.34
CA THR A 41 6.93 2.28 7.80
C THR A 41 7.15 2.25 9.32
N ALA A 42 8.04 3.11 9.84
CA ALA A 42 8.30 3.23 11.28
C ALA A 42 7.03 3.61 12.06
N SER A 43 6.16 4.45 11.50
CA SER A 43 4.91 4.84 12.13
C SER A 43 3.96 3.68 12.39
N LYS A 44 4.01 2.65 11.54
CA LYS A 44 3.19 1.43 11.68
C LYS A 44 3.76 0.44 12.69
N ALA A 45 5.08 0.39 12.84
CA ALA A 45 5.71 -0.45 13.85
C ALA A 45 5.61 0.18 15.25
N VAL A 46 6.09 1.42 15.40
CA VAL A 46 6.42 2.01 16.72
C VAL A 46 5.93 3.45 16.91
N GLY A 47 5.18 3.98 15.95
CA GLY A 47 4.61 5.34 16.07
C GLY A 47 3.63 5.47 17.23
N LYS A 48 3.67 6.60 17.95
CA LYS A 48 2.73 6.86 19.06
C LYS A 48 1.26 6.76 18.67
N LYS A 49 0.91 7.25 17.47
CA LYS A 49 -0.47 7.27 16.95
C LYS A 49 -0.87 5.98 16.21
N PHE A 50 -0.04 5.51 15.28
CA PHE A 50 -0.39 4.42 14.36
C PHE A 50 0.40 3.13 14.58
N GLY A 51 1.31 3.10 15.55
CA GLY A 51 2.21 2.00 15.81
C GLY A 51 1.56 0.90 16.63
N VAL A 52 1.99 -0.33 16.36
CA VAL A 52 1.63 -1.51 17.16
C VAL A 52 2.39 -1.50 18.48
N ALA A 53 3.72 -1.36 18.44
CA ALA A 53 4.59 -1.36 19.62
C ALA A 53 4.99 0.06 20.05
N LYS A 54 4.03 0.81 20.61
CA LYS A 54 4.18 2.25 20.92
C LYS A 54 5.28 2.60 21.94
N LYS A 55 5.74 1.62 22.71
CA LYS A 55 6.81 1.77 23.72
C LYS A 55 8.15 1.20 23.25
N ALA A 56 8.21 0.56 22.08
CA ALA A 56 9.46 0.03 21.56
C ALA A 56 10.38 1.17 21.10
N ILE A 57 11.68 0.93 21.23
CA ILE A 57 12.72 1.87 20.80
C ILE A 57 12.99 1.63 19.32
N LEU A 58 12.87 2.69 18.52
CA LEU A 58 13.27 2.69 17.11
C LEU A 58 14.78 2.95 17.00
N ILE A 59 15.48 2.05 16.33
CA ILE A 59 16.85 2.27 15.84
C ILE A 59 16.79 2.35 14.32
N PRO A 60 16.85 3.55 13.73
CA PRO A 60 16.85 3.67 12.29
C PRO A 60 18.16 3.20 11.68
N VAL A 61 18.06 2.55 10.52
CA VAL A 61 19.19 2.12 9.71
C VAL A 61 19.07 2.83 8.36
N LYS A 62 20.00 3.74 8.09
CA LYS A 62 20.08 4.42 6.81
C LYS A 62 20.98 3.66 5.86
N ILE A 63 20.39 3.32 4.73
CA ILE A 63 21.05 2.79 3.53
C ILE A 63 20.96 3.86 2.44
N HIS A 64 21.77 3.73 1.39
CA HIS A 64 21.75 4.56 0.20
C HIS A 64 20.34 4.57 -0.43
N ARG A 65 19.92 5.71 -0.98
CA ARG A 65 18.57 5.84 -1.58
C ARG A 65 18.36 4.89 -2.76
N ARG A 66 19.44 4.58 -3.46
CA ARG A 66 19.52 3.52 -4.49
C ARG A 66 20.31 2.32 -3.98
N SER A 67 20.00 1.84 -2.78
CA SER A 67 20.68 0.69 -2.17
C SER A 67 20.70 -0.49 -3.14
N ASN A 68 21.86 -1.12 -3.24
CA ASN A 68 22.09 -2.39 -3.91
C ASN A 68 22.34 -3.49 -2.86
N ALA A 69 22.65 -4.70 -3.31
CA ALA A 69 22.92 -5.85 -2.43
C ALA A 69 24.08 -5.60 -1.45
N MET A 70 25.16 -4.93 -1.88
CA MET A 70 26.31 -4.62 -1.02
C MET A 70 25.95 -3.65 0.10
N ASP A 71 25.19 -2.60 -0.20
CA ASP A 71 24.77 -1.63 0.79
C ASP A 71 23.78 -2.23 1.80
N TRP A 72 22.90 -3.13 1.34
CA TRP A 72 22.01 -3.88 2.23
C TRP A 72 22.78 -4.87 3.12
N TYR A 73 23.76 -5.59 2.56
CA TYR A 73 24.68 -6.44 3.30
C TYR A 73 25.39 -5.67 4.41
N GLU A 74 25.98 -4.51 4.10
CA GLU A 74 26.65 -3.69 5.11
C GLU A 74 25.67 -3.15 6.16
N GLY A 75 24.46 -2.76 5.74
CA GLY A 75 23.39 -2.34 6.65
C GLY A 75 23.06 -3.43 7.67
N LEU A 76 22.80 -4.65 7.21
CA LEU A 76 22.43 -5.76 8.09
C LEU A 76 23.61 -6.19 8.99
N LYS A 77 24.83 -6.18 8.47
CA LYS A 77 26.05 -6.42 9.25
C LYS A 77 26.23 -5.40 10.38
N LEU A 78 26.01 -4.10 10.12
CA LEU A 78 26.06 -3.05 11.14
C LEU A 78 24.97 -3.24 12.20
N VAL A 79 23.75 -3.62 11.79
CA VAL A 79 22.64 -3.94 12.71
C VAL A 79 23.01 -5.11 13.62
N THR A 80 23.51 -6.20 13.06
CA THR A 80 23.93 -7.39 13.83
C THR A 80 25.02 -7.03 14.83
N ALA A 81 26.02 -6.23 14.43
CA ALA A 81 27.08 -5.77 15.33
C ALA A 81 26.56 -4.83 16.44
N ASP A 82 25.63 -3.91 16.14
CA ASP A 82 25.02 -3.02 17.13
C ASP A 82 24.21 -3.81 18.17
N ILE A 83 23.39 -4.76 17.72
CA ILE A 83 22.57 -5.62 18.59
C ILE A 83 23.48 -6.41 19.54
N LYS A 84 24.52 -7.05 19.00
CA LYS A 84 25.46 -7.86 19.79
C LYS A 84 26.25 -7.03 20.79
N SER A 85 26.83 -5.92 20.34
CA SER A 85 27.66 -5.06 21.21
C SER A 85 26.88 -4.43 22.37
N LYS A 86 25.55 -4.27 22.22
CA LYS A 86 24.67 -3.68 23.24
C LYS A 86 23.83 -4.70 23.99
N GLY A 87 24.03 -6.00 23.79
CA GLY A 87 23.28 -7.06 24.47
C GLY A 87 21.77 -6.98 24.23
N ARG A 88 21.35 -6.76 22.97
CA ARG A 88 19.93 -6.54 22.60
C ARG A 88 19.29 -7.74 21.90
N GLU A 89 19.98 -8.87 21.82
CA GLU A 89 19.59 -10.06 21.05
C GLU A 89 18.17 -10.52 21.38
N LEU A 90 17.86 -10.66 22.68
CA LEU A 90 16.57 -11.18 23.13
C LEU A 90 15.41 -10.18 23.01
N LYS A 91 15.70 -8.91 22.74
CA LYS A 91 14.73 -7.80 22.75
C LYS A 91 14.68 -7.01 21.43
N SER A 92 15.31 -7.54 20.38
CA SER A 92 15.34 -6.92 19.06
C SER A 92 14.51 -7.70 18.05
N VAL A 93 13.97 -6.97 17.09
CA VAL A 93 13.40 -7.47 15.83
C VAL A 93 13.89 -6.55 14.73
N VAL A 94 14.36 -7.13 13.62
CA VAL A 94 14.80 -6.36 12.45
C VAL A 94 13.69 -6.36 11.42
N GLN A 95 13.43 -5.20 10.84
CA GLN A 95 12.39 -5.02 9.83
C GLN A 95 12.95 -4.29 8.62
N THR A 96 12.75 -4.85 7.43
CA THR A 96 13.03 -4.16 6.16
C THR A 96 11.81 -4.19 5.25
N SER A 97 11.52 -3.06 4.64
CA SER A 97 10.49 -2.94 3.59
C SER A 97 11.11 -2.62 2.24
N ARG A 98 12.40 -2.94 2.11
CA ARG A 98 13.20 -2.83 0.89
C ARG A 98 13.54 -4.23 0.40
N SER A 99 13.24 -4.47 -0.86
CA SER A 99 13.66 -5.65 -1.60
C SER A 99 14.69 -5.27 -2.68
N MET A 100 15.41 -6.27 -3.19
CA MET A 100 16.46 -6.12 -4.20
C MET A 100 16.35 -7.20 -5.27
N GLY A 101 16.67 -6.79 -6.50
CA GLY A 101 16.44 -7.60 -7.69
C GLY A 101 14.96 -7.88 -7.93
N GLU A 102 14.68 -8.62 -8.99
CA GLU A 102 13.36 -9.05 -9.45
C GLU A 102 13.52 -10.26 -10.36
N GLY A 103 12.46 -11.06 -10.51
CA GLY A 103 12.44 -12.24 -11.39
C GLY A 103 13.21 -13.46 -10.87
N PHE A 104 13.61 -13.50 -9.60
CA PHE A 104 14.15 -14.73 -9.01
C PHE A 104 13.06 -15.80 -8.90
N VAL A 105 13.44 -17.06 -9.08
CA VAL A 105 12.55 -18.20 -8.84
C VAL A 105 13.10 -19.12 -7.77
N ALA A 106 12.25 -20.01 -7.23
CA ALA A 106 12.62 -20.94 -6.16
C ALA A 106 13.87 -21.79 -6.50
N SER A 107 14.11 -22.10 -7.78
CA SER A 107 15.28 -22.87 -8.22
C SER A 107 16.58 -22.06 -8.26
N ASP A 108 16.54 -20.74 -8.06
CA ASP A 108 17.73 -19.90 -7.92
C ASP A 108 18.28 -19.90 -6.50
N VAL A 109 17.44 -20.14 -5.48
CA VAL A 109 17.87 -20.14 -4.06
C VAL A 109 18.99 -21.14 -3.78
N PRO A 110 18.95 -22.40 -4.26
CA PRO A 110 20.08 -23.32 -4.11
C PRO A 110 21.34 -22.86 -4.84
N LYS A 111 21.22 -22.16 -5.97
CA LYS A 111 22.38 -21.64 -6.73
C LYS A 111 23.04 -20.48 -5.98
N ILE A 112 22.23 -19.56 -5.45
CA ILE A 112 22.69 -18.48 -4.57
C ILE A 112 23.44 -19.06 -3.37
N SER A 113 22.90 -20.13 -2.76
CA SER A 113 23.51 -20.75 -1.58
C SER A 113 24.78 -21.56 -1.88
N ALA A 114 24.91 -22.10 -3.09
CA ALA A 114 26.08 -22.87 -3.51
C ALA A 114 27.24 -21.99 -3.99
N ASP A 115 26.93 -20.81 -4.53
CA ASP A 115 27.94 -19.82 -4.94
C ASP A 115 28.47 -19.07 -3.72
N PHE A 116 29.79 -19.11 -3.51
CA PHE A 116 30.43 -18.53 -2.32
C PHE A 116 30.22 -17.02 -2.19
N GLU A 117 30.29 -16.26 -3.29
CA GLU A 117 30.17 -14.80 -3.23
C GLU A 117 28.72 -14.38 -3.09
N LEU A 118 27.78 -15.06 -3.77
CA LEU A 118 26.35 -14.80 -3.61
C LEU A 118 25.84 -15.21 -2.22
N ASP A 119 26.28 -16.35 -1.70
CA ASP A 119 25.92 -16.80 -0.35
C ASP A 119 26.45 -15.83 0.72
N LYS A 120 27.69 -15.35 0.55
CA LYS A 120 28.29 -14.31 1.42
C LYS A 120 27.54 -12.99 1.35
N LEU A 121 27.06 -12.61 0.17
CA LEU A 121 26.35 -11.35 -0.05
C LEU A 121 24.91 -11.38 0.49
N TYR A 122 24.20 -12.49 0.26
CA TYR A 122 22.77 -12.58 0.50
C TYR A 122 22.39 -13.36 1.75
N ASN A 123 22.87 -14.60 1.89
CA ASN A 123 22.46 -15.49 2.97
C ASN A 123 23.22 -15.21 4.26
N LYS A 124 24.54 -14.99 4.17
CA LYS A 124 25.41 -14.81 5.34
C LYS A 124 24.95 -13.69 6.28
N PRO A 125 24.61 -12.46 5.85
CA PRO A 125 24.19 -11.42 6.78
C PRO A 125 22.86 -11.76 7.48
N ILE A 126 21.99 -12.55 6.83
CA ILE A 126 20.75 -13.06 7.43
C ILE A 126 21.07 -14.15 8.47
N ARG A 127 21.93 -15.12 8.13
CA ARG A 127 22.40 -16.14 9.07
C ARG A 127 23.07 -15.53 10.29
N ASP A 128 23.97 -14.56 10.11
CA ASP A 128 24.65 -13.88 11.21
C ASP A 128 23.65 -13.20 12.17
N LEU A 129 22.55 -12.64 11.65
CA LEU A 129 21.46 -12.09 12.47
C LEU A 129 20.68 -13.19 13.20
N PHE A 130 20.35 -14.27 12.50
CA PHE A 130 19.61 -15.40 13.07
C PHE A 130 20.43 -16.19 14.09
N ASP A 131 21.75 -16.22 13.99
CA ASP A 131 22.65 -16.80 14.99
C ASP A 131 22.59 -16.05 16.33
N LEU A 132 22.21 -14.76 16.32
CA LEU A 132 21.86 -14.01 17.54
C LEU A 132 20.45 -14.31 18.05
N GLY A 133 19.65 -15.09 17.31
CA GLY A 133 18.26 -15.37 17.62
C GLY A 133 17.31 -14.20 17.33
N VAL A 134 17.71 -13.25 16.48
CA VAL A 134 16.93 -12.04 16.18
C VAL A 134 16.05 -12.25 14.94
N PRO A 135 14.71 -12.11 15.03
CA PRO A 135 13.84 -12.29 13.87
C PRO A 135 13.99 -11.16 12.84
N LEU A 136 13.84 -11.53 11.55
CA LEU A 136 13.83 -10.63 10.39
C LEU A 136 12.45 -10.65 9.73
N VAL A 137 11.80 -9.49 9.70
CA VAL A 137 10.47 -9.30 9.09
C VAL A 137 10.60 -8.49 7.82
N VAL A 138 10.05 -9.01 6.72
CA VAL A 138 10.22 -8.44 5.39
C VAL A 138 8.89 -8.30 4.66
N ALA A 139 8.81 -7.33 3.74
CA ALA A 139 7.66 -7.18 2.86
C ALA A 139 7.67 -8.25 1.77
N ALA A 140 6.51 -8.88 1.51
CA ALA A 140 6.43 -9.95 0.52
C ALA A 140 6.66 -9.46 -0.92
N GLY A 141 6.25 -8.23 -1.25
CA GLY A 141 6.31 -7.64 -2.60
C GLY A 141 4.97 -7.05 -3.04
N ASN A 142 4.99 -6.15 -4.02
CA ASN A 142 3.83 -5.43 -4.56
C ASN A 142 3.62 -5.64 -6.07
N GLU A 143 4.27 -6.63 -6.65
CA GLU A 143 4.37 -6.82 -8.10
C GLU A 143 3.37 -7.87 -8.61
N ALA A 144 2.37 -8.27 -7.81
CA ALA A 144 1.34 -9.24 -8.27
C ALA A 144 0.20 -8.60 -9.09
N ASP A 145 0.35 -7.32 -9.50
CA ASP A 145 -0.64 -6.51 -10.24
C ASP A 145 -0.23 -5.95 -11.65
N PRO A 146 0.89 -6.34 -12.31
CA PRO A 146 1.12 -5.93 -13.70
C PRO A 146 0.27 -6.75 -14.69
N VAL A 147 -0.20 -6.07 -15.74
CA VAL A 147 -0.89 -6.67 -16.89
C VAL A 147 -0.11 -6.39 -18.19
N PRO A 148 0.33 -7.44 -18.91
CA PRO A 148 0.47 -8.81 -18.42
C PRO A 148 1.56 -8.84 -17.34
N PRO A 149 1.53 -9.82 -16.41
CA PRO A 149 2.62 -9.97 -15.47
C PRO A 149 3.88 -10.33 -16.25
N GLU A 150 4.98 -9.64 -15.98
CA GLU A 150 6.29 -10.24 -16.27
C GLU A 150 6.35 -11.59 -15.55
N LYS A 151 6.93 -12.61 -16.20
CA LYS A 151 7.00 -13.97 -15.63
C LYS A 151 7.50 -13.91 -14.18
N GLY A 152 6.70 -14.40 -13.24
CA GLY A 152 7.12 -14.61 -11.85
C GLY A 152 6.60 -13.60 -10.83
N ALA A 153 6.06 -12.45 -11.25
CA ALA A 153 5.71 -11.35 -10.34
C ALA A 153 4.53 -11.63 -9.38
N LEU A 154 3.79 -12.73 -9.56
CA LEU A 154 2.71 -13.17 -8.66
C LEU A 154 3.24 -13.70 -7.31
N LEU A 155 4.36 -14.42 -7.37
CA LEU A 155 5.02 -15.01 -6.21
C LEU A 155 6.17 -14.12 -5.77
N ILE A 156 6.66 -14.36 -4.56
CA ILE A 156 7.86 -13.67 -4.06
C ILE A 156 9.05 -13.98 -4.99
N ASP A 157 9.57 -12.95 -5.65
CA ASP A 157 10.62 -13.03 -6.66
C ASP A 157 11.81 -12.09 -6.36
N THR A 158 11.89 -11.59 -5.13
CA THR A 158 12.90 -10.62 -4.70
C THR A 158 13.66 -11.06 -3.45
N VAL A 159 14.90 -10.57 -3.30
CA VAL A 159 15.72 -10.76 -2.11
C VAL A 159 15.42 -9.64 -1.09
N PRO A 160 15.38 -9.93 0.23
CA PRO A 160 15.69 -11.21 0.87
C PRO A 160 14.53 -12.21 0.93
N SER A 161 13.30 -11.79 0.59
CA SER A 161 12.08 -12.57 0.84
C SER A 161 12.09 -13.97 0.22
N ILE A 162 12.66 -14.14 -0.98
CA ILE A 162 12.74 -15.43 -1.67
C ILE A 162 13.75 -16.41 -1.03
N LEU A 163 14.71 -15.92 -0.25
CA LEU A 163 15.78 -16.74 0.37
C LEU A 163 15.29 -17.55 1.58
N LYS A 164 14.00 -17.50 1.87
CA LYS A 164 13.42 -18.23 2.98
C LYS A 164 13.62 -19.73 2.81
N THR A 165 14.22 -20.33 3.83
CA THR A 165 14.41 -21.77 3.98
C THR A 165 14.23 -22.14 5.45
N PRO A 166 14.21 -23.43 5.84
CA PRO A 166 14.19 -23.81 7.26
C PRO A 166 15.34 -23.16 8.07
N ASP A 167 16.53 -23.02 7.49
CA ASP A 167 17.70 -22.41 8.15
C ASP A 167 17.72 -20.87 8.05
N LEU A 168 16.92 -20.32 7.13
CA LEU A 168 16.67 -18.89 6.98
C LEU A 168 15.18 -18.59 7.20
N PRO A 169 14.65 -18.66 8.45
CA PRO A 169 13.25 -18.42 8.78
C PRO A 169 12.86 -16.93 8.68
N ILE A 170 13.01 -16.35 7.48
CA ILE A 170 12.57 -15.01 7.14
C ILE A 170 11.05 -14.94 7.24
N ILE A 171 10.55 -13.91 7.90
CA ILE A 171 9.11 -13.70 8.10
C ILE A 171 8.59 -12.80 6.98
N ASN A 172 7.98 -13.42 5.97
CA ASN A 172 7.44 -12.73 4.79
C ASN A 172 6.01 -12.27 5.03
N VAL A 173 5.77 -10.97 4.89
CA VAL A 173 4.48 -10.35 5.22
C VAL A 173 3.76 -9.84 3.98
N GLY A 174 2.62 -10.44 3.67
CA GLY A 174 1.68 -9.99 2.65
C GLY A 174 0.78 -8.85 3.13
N ALA A 175 0.12 -8.17 2.19
CA ALA A 175 -0.81 -7.09 2.46
C ALA A 175 -2.26 -7.56 2.39
N SER A 176 -3.03 -7.27 3.44
CA SER A 176 -4.47 -7.42 3.48
C SER A 176 -5.20 -6.08 3.53
N ASN A 177 -6.47 -6.09 3.15
CA ASN A 177 -7.39 -4.99 3.37
C ASN A 177 -8.13 -5.14 4.72
N ARG A 178 -8.97 -4.15 5.09
CA ARG A 178 -9.74 -4.16 6.34
C ARG A 178 -10.79 -5.28 6.43
N ASN A 179 -11.22 -5.78 5.28
CA ASN A 179 -12.11 -6.94 5.16
C ASN A 179 -11.34 -8.26 5.21
N ARG A 180 -10.03 -8.18 5.47
CA ARG A 180 -9.16 -9.31 5.74
C ARG A 180 -9.04 -10.22 4.51
N GLY A 181 -9.08 -9.62 3.32
CA GLY A 181 -8.74 -10.26 2.04
C GLY A 181 -7.40 -9.76 1.51
N ARG A 182 -6.77 -10.54 0.62
CA ARG A 182 -5.53 -10.18 -0.08
C ARG A 182 -5.77 -8.92 -0.91
N VAL A 183 -4.76 -8.05 -0.97
CA VAL A 183 -4.76 -6.90 -1.87
C VAL A 183 -4.12 -7.34 -3.20
N PRO A 184 -4.67 -6.98 -4.38
CA PRO A 184 -4.20 -7.50 -5.67
C PRO A 184 -2.69 -7.40 -5.92
N PHE A 185 -2.07 -6.26 -5.56
CA PHE A 185 -0.63 -6.07 -5.68
C PHE A 185 0.21 -7.00 -4.78
N SER A 186 -0.32 -7.51 -3.69
CA SER A 186 0.46 -8.30 -2.74
C SER A 186 0.88 -9.63 -3.37
N GLN A 187 2.19 -9.86 -3.48
CA GLN A 187 2.70 -11.20 -3.78
C GLN A 187 2.21 -12.21 -2.75
N TYR A 188 2.01 -13.45 -3.20
CA TYR A 188 1.38 -14.54 -2.44
C TYR A 188 2.13 -15.87 -2.62
N GLY A 189 1.51 -16.97 -2.19
CA GLY A 189 2.08 -18.31 -2.31
C GLY A 189 2.80 -18.79 -1.04
N PRO A 190 3.46 -19.95 -1.12
CA PRO A 190 3.91 -20.72 0.05
C PRO A 190 5.02 -20.04 0.87
N LEU A 191 5.67 -19.01 0.32
CA LEU A 191 6.69 -18.25 1.04
C LEU A 191 6.10 -17.18 1.95
N VAL A 192 4.84 -16.75 1.77
CA VAL A 192 4.19 -15.78 2.65
C VAL A 192 3.75 -16.46 3.96
N ASP A 193 4.20 -15.93 5.09
CA ASP A 193 3.88 -16.48 6.42
C ASP A 193 2.54 -15.97 6.96
N VAL A 194 2.33 -14.67 6.80
CA VAL A 194 1.26 -13.94 7.47
C VAL A 194 0.95 -12.66 6.70
N TYR A 195 -0.26 -12.17 6.84
CA TYR A 195 -0.74 -10.93 6.27
C TYR A 195 -0.98 -9.90 7.38
N ALA A 196 -0.81 -8.62 7.04
CA ALA A 196 -1.23 -7.51 7.88
C ALA A 196 -1.87 -6.41 7.03
N LEU A 197 -2.56 -5.47 7.67
CA LEU A 197 -3.28 -4.41 6.97
C LEU A 197 -2.30 -3.56 6.14
N GLY A 198 -2.37 -3.67 4.82
CA GLY A 198 -1.47 -3.00 3.90
C GLY A 198 -2.17 -2.15 2.86
N TYR A 199 -3.50 -2.02 2.90
CA TYR A 199 -4.27 -1.23 1.92
C TYR A 199 -5.04 -0.08 2.55
N ARG A 200 -4.83 1.13 2.03
CA ARG A 200 -5.49 2.37 2.46
C ARG A 200 -5.44 2.55 3.99
N ILE A 201 -4.25 2.36 4.55
CA ILE A 201 -3.99 2.51 5.98
C ILE A 201 -3.43 3.90 6.29
N LYS A 202 -3.68 4.38 7.51
CA LYS A 202 -3.14 5.64 7.99
C LYS A 202 -1.73 5.46 8.55
N ALA A 203 -0.87 6.41 8.22
CA ALA A 203 0.49 6.51 8.69
C ALA A 203 0.88 7.96 8.96
N MET A 204 1.92 8.15 9.77
CA MET A 204 2.47 9.48 10.00
C MET A 204 3.36 9.86 8.82
N THR A 205 3.27 11.12 8.39
CA THR A 205 4.26 11.69 7.48
C THR A 205 5.43 12.29 8.24
N LYS A 206 6.48 12.69 7.51
CA LYS A 206 7.56 13.55 8.02
C LYS A 206 7.03 14.86 8.63
N VAL A 207 5.86 15.34 8.16
CA VAL A 207 5.17 16.52 8.68
C VAL A 207 4.15 16.07 9.73
N THR A 208 4.51 16.23 11.00
CA THR A 208 3.83 15.64 12.17
C THR A 208 2.37 16.02 12.39
N LYS A 209 1.78 16.88 11.54
CA LYS A 209 0.37 17.30 11.60
C LYS A 209 -0.51 16.74 10.47
N VAL A 210 0.03 15.96 9.54
CA VAL A 210 -0.72 15.40 8.42
C VAL A 210 -0.60 13.89 8.42
N ASP A 211 -1.75 13.21 8.52
CA ASP A 211 -1.85 11.76 8.33
C ASP A 211 -1.88 11.46 6.82
N ASN A 212 -1.15 10.44 6.41
CA ASN A 212 -1.15 9.97 5.03
C ASN A 212 -1.94 8.67 4.89
N THR A 213 -2.55 8.46 3.72
CA THR A 213 -3.16 7.18 3.36
C THR A 213 -2.21 6.46 2.42
N ILE A 214 -1.71 5.30 2.85
CA ILE A 214 -0.70 4.53 2.11
C ILE A 214 -1.15 3.09 1.87
N SER A 215 -0.57 2.47 0.84
CA SER A 215 -0.80 1.07 0.49
C SER A 215 0.51 0.39 0.08
N GLY A 216 0.71 -0.86 0.51
CA GLY A 216 1.88 -1.67 0.19
C GLY A 216 2.18 -2.72 1.27
N THR A 217 2.81 -3.83 0.88
CA THR A 217 3.41 -4.81 1.81
C THR A 217 4.47 -4.18 2.70
N SER A 218 5.11 -3.10 2.22
CA SER A 218 5.98 -2.23 3.01
C SER A 218 5.33 -1.67 4.28
N PHE A 219 4.00 -1.57 4.33
CA PHE A 219 3.29 -1.03 5.50
C PHE A 219 2.57 -2.12 6.30
N ALA A 220 2.45 -3.32 5.73
CA ALA A 220 2.00 -4.52 6.43
C ALA A 220 3.13 -5.10 7.31
N ALA A 221 4.32 -5.32 6.73
CA ALA A 221 5.50 -5.86 7.42
C ALA A 221 5.86 -5.18 8.76
N PRO A 222 5.92 -3.84 8.87
CA PRO A 222 6.20 -3.17 10.14
C PRO A 222 5.18 -3.44 11.25
N GLN A 223 3.92 -3.76 10.92
CA GLN A 223 2.92 -4.11 11.94
C GLN A 223 3.26 -5.44 12.58
N VAL A 224 3.68 -6.43 11.78
CA VAL A 224 4.12 -7.74 12.26
C VAL A 224 5.38 -7.61 13.12
N ALA A 225 6.35 -6.79 12.70
CA ALA A 225 7.51 -6.47 13.53
C ALA A 225 7.11 -5.84 14.88
N GLY A 226 6.13 -4.94 14.88
CA GLY A 226 5.58 -4.38 16.12
C GLY A 226 4.86 -5.42 16.99
N VAL A 227 4.14 -6.37 16.41
CA VAL A 227 3.54 -7.49 17.15
C VAL A 227 4.63 -8.34 17.81
N ILE A 228 5.68 -8.70 17.08
CA ILE A 228 6.83 -9.44 17.63
C ILE A 228 7.51 -8.64 18.75
N ALA A 229 7.77 -7.35 18.55
CA ALA A 229 8.36 -6.50 19.59
C ALA A 229 7.49 -6.47 20.87
N THR A 230 6.17 -6.48 20.71
CA THR A 230 5.23 -6.56 21.83
C THR A 230 5.39 -7.89 22.58
N TYR A 231 5.46 -9.01 21.87
CA TYR A 231 5.68 -10.33 22.48
C TYR A 231 7.00 -10.46 23.21
N LEU A 232 8.08 -9.92 22.63
CA LEU A 232 9.40 -9.90 23.27
C LEU A 232 9.42 -9.05 24.55
N SER A 233 8.52 -8.06 24.66
CA SER A 233 8.40 -7.22 25.85
C SER A 233 7.46 -7.78 26.92
N HIS A 234 6.56 -8.70 26.57
CA HIS A 234 5.54 -9.22 27.48
C HIS A 234 6.01 -10.50 28.17
N ALA A 235 6.17 -10.46 29.49
CA ALA A 235 6.78 -11.55 30.26
C ALA A 235 6.10 -12.91 30.07
N GLU A 236 4.78 -12.96 29.89
CA GLU A 236 4.08 -14.23 29.67
C GLU A 236 4.37 -14.84 28.30
N THR A 237 4.43 -14.00 27.26
CA THR A 237 4.67 -14.45 25.89
C THR A 237 6.15 -14.76 25.68
N SER A 238 7.04 -13.92 26.22
CA SER A 238 8.49 -14.09 26.02
C SER A 238 9.04 -15.38 26.66
N LYS A 239 8.47 -15.81 27.78
CA LYS A 239 8.87 -17.02 28.52
C LYS A 239 8.93 -18.29 27.67
N GLN A 240 8.09 -18.40 26.65
CA GLN A 240 8.08 -19.57 25.77
C GLN A 240 9.37 -19.70 24.93
N TRP A 241 10.19 -18.65 24.88
CA TRP A 241 11.48 -18.63 24.18
C TRP A 241 12.68 -18.54 25.13
N ASP A 242 12.47 -18.65 26.45
CA ASP A 242 13.55 -18.65 27.43
C ASP A 242 14.50 -19.83 27.18
N GLY A 243 15.81 -19.55 27.19
CA GLY A 243 16.85 -20.54 26.90
C GLY A 243 17.00 -20.91 25.41
N LEU A 244 16.12 -20.43 24.52
CA LEU A 244 16.32 -20.58 23.08
C LEU A 244 17.28 -19.52 22.56
N THR A 245 18.16 -19.91 21.66
CA THR A 245 19.14 -19.05 20.98
C THR A 245 19.22 -19.41 19.49
N GLY A 246 19.90 -18.57 18.71
CA GLY A 246 20.15 -18.83 17.30
C GLY A 246 18.88 -19.02 16.45
N VAL A 247 19.06 -19.69 15.31
CA VAL A 247 17.98 -19.96 14.33
C VAL A 247 16.76 -20.61 14.98
N LYS A 248 16.97 -21.53 15.94
CA LYS A 248 15.88 -22.21 16.66
C LYS A 248 14.95 -21.24 17.38
N ARG A 249 15.49 -20.18 17.99
CA ARG A 249 14.67 -19.13 18.61
C ARG A 249 13.80 -18.42 17.58
N VAL A 250 14.38 -18.08 16.42
CA VAL A 250 13.66 -17.39 15.33
C VAL A 250 12.55 -18.29 14.77
N GLN A 251 12.82 -19.58 14.58
CA GLN A 251 11.82 -20.56 14.14
C GLN A 251 10.64 -20.66 15.13
N GLU A 252 10.89 -20.71 16.44
CA GLU A 252 9.81 -20.78 17.44
C GLU A 252 9.03 -19.46 17.58
N ILE A 253 9.67 -18.30 17.33
CA ILE A 253 8.96 -17.01 17.21
C ILE A 253 8.03 -17.03 15.98
N LEU A 254 8.54 -17.46 14.82
CA LEU A 254 7.74 -17.57 13.60
C LEU A 254 6.57 -18.55 13.79
N LYS A 255 6.83 -19.73 14.38
CA LYS A 255 5.80 -20.73 14.67
C LYS A 255 4.70 -20.18 15.59
N TYR A 256 5.07 -19.41 16.61
CA TYR A 256 4.08 -18.73 17.45
C TYR A 256 3.29 -17.71 16.64
N LEU A 257 3.97 -16.88 15.84
CA LEU A 257 3.37 -15.83 15.01
C LEU A 257 2.29 -16.39 14.07
N ILE A 258 2.54 -17.54 13.44
CA ILE A 258 1.61 -18.18 12.51
C ILE A 258 0.64 -19.17 13.18
N SER A 259 0.63 -19.24 14.51
CA SER A 259 -0.35 -20.05 15.26
C SER A 259 -1.65 -19.27 15.48
N ASP A 260 -2.72 -19.97 15.85
CA ASP A 260 -4.01 -19.36 16.17
C ASP A 260 -3.98 -18.50 17.44
N LYS A 261 -2.87 -18.49 18.18
CA LYS A 261 -2.64 -17.58 19.31
C LYS A 261 -2.20 -16.19 18.88
N SER A 262 -1.66 -16.05 17.66
CA SER A 262 -1.04 -14.80 17.17
C SER A 262 -1.50 -14.42 15.75
N SER A 263 -2.43 -15.18 15.19
CA SER A 263 -2.94 -14.97 13.86
C SER A 263 -4.24 -15.72 13.70
N TRP A 264 -4.95 -15.44 12.63
CA TRP A 264 -6.23 -16.05 12.37
C TRP A 264 -6.49 -16.14 10.86
N ILE A 265 -7.25 -17.14 10.45
CA ILE A 265 -7.66 -17.35 9.05
C ILE A 265 -9.16 -17.06 8.94
N GLN A 266 -9.54 -16.10 8.09
CA GLN A 266 -10.95 -15.91 7.75
C GLN A 266 -11.41 -17.10 6.92
N SER A 267 -12.50 -17.74 7.32
CA SER A 267 -13.12 -18.80 6.52
C SER A 267 -13.36 -18.30 5.08
N GLY A 268 -12.84 -19.04 4.09
CA GLY A 268 -12.94 -18.72 2.66
C GLY A 268 -11.93 -17.69 2.13
N ALA A 269 -11.14 -17.03 2.98
CA ALA A 269 -10.10 -16.12 2.50
C ALA A 269 -8.85 -16.91 2.11
N LYS A 270 -8.69 -17.12 0.80
CA LYS A 270 -7.54 -17.78 0.20
C LYS A 270 -6.88 -16.86 -0.82
N ASP A 271 -5.59 -17.09 -1.05
CA ASP A 271 -4.94 -16.54 -2.24
C ASP A 271 -5.38 -17.30 -3.51
N PRO A 272 -5.02 -16.83 -4.72
CA PRO A 272 -5.43 -17.47 -5.97
C PRO A 272 -5.05 -18.95 -6.10
N ASP A 273 -4.00 -19.39 -5.40
CA ASP A 273 -3.51 -20.78 -5.42
C ASP A 273 -4.12 -21.62 -4.28
N GLY A 274 -5.05 -21.05 -3.50
CA GLY A 274 -5.79 -21.74 -2.46
C GLY A 274 -5.09 -21.76 -1.09
N HIS A 275 -3.97 -21.05 -0.91
CA HIS A 275 -3.32 -20.93 0.39
C HIS A 275 -4.13 -20.03 1.32
N ASP A 276 -4.17 -20.41 2.60
CA ASP A 276 -4.96 -19.68 3.60
C ASP A 276 -4.39 -18.28 3.85
N LEU A 277 -5.28 -17.29 3.87
CA LEU A 277 -4.91 -15.93 4.19
C LEU A 277 -4.90 -15.72 5.71
N ARG A 278 -3.77 -16.06 6.33
CA ARG A 278 -3.55 -15.91 7.77
C ARG A 278 -3.18 -14.47 8.11
N VAL A 279 -4.04 -13.75 8.82
CA VAL A 279 -3.80 -12.35 9.23
C VAL A 279 -3.30 -12.29 10.66
N VAL A 280 -2.29 -11.45 10.93
CA VAL A 280 -1.71 -11.28 12.26
C VAL A 280 -2.74 -10.73 13.27
N TRP A 281 -2.69 -11.24 14.49
CA TRP A 281 -3.50 -10.83 15.63
C TRP A 281 -2.64 -10.83 16.89
N ASN A 282 -2.66 -9.77 17.68
CA ASN A 282 -1.79 -9.64 18.86
C ASN A 282 -2.37 -10.29 20.14
N GLY A 283 -3.46 -11.06 20.03
CA GLY A 283 -4.14 -11.68 21.18
C GLY A 283 -5.14 -10.77 21.89
N ALA A 284 -5.20 -9.47 21.57
CA ALA A 284 -6.12 -8.53 22.19
C ALA A 284 -7.56 -8.75 21.71
N LYS A 285 -8.49 -8.77 22.67
CA LYS A 285 -9.94 -8.88 22.46
C LYS A 285 -10.61 -7.52 22.64
N GLU A 286 -11.89 -7.45 22.28
CA GLU A 286 -12.68 -6.22 22.43
C GLU A 286 -12.68 -5.70 23.88
N GLU A 287 -12.68 -6.59 24.86
CA GLU A 287 -12.62 -6.27 26.29
C GLU A 287 -11.29 -5.62 26.68
N ASP A 288 -10.19 -6.08 26.08
CA ASP A 288 -8.87 -5.49 26.32
C ASP A 288 -8.87 -4.04 25.84
N HIS A 289 -9.55 -3.73 24.74
CA HIS A 289 -9.67 -2.35 24.23
C HIS A 289 -10.49 -1.43 25.15
N LYS A 290 -11.49 -1.96 25.86
CA LYS A 290 -12.31 -1.19 26.83
C LYS A 290 -11.49 -0.73 28.03
N SER A 291 -10.50 -1.52 28.47
CA SER A 291 -9.63 -1.20 29.61
C SER A 291 -8.31 -0.52 29.21
N SER A 292 -7.87 -0.68 27.96
CA SER A 292 -6.58 -0.21 27.47
C SER A 292 -6.45 1.31 27.31
N GLY A 293 -7.48 2.09 27.64
CA GLY A 293 -7.53 3.53 27.36
C GLY A 293 -7.07 3.78 25.92
N ALA A 294 -7.75 3.11 24.97
CA ALA A 294 -7.31 2.94 23.59
C ALA A 294 -6.87 4.28 22.99
N ASN A 295 -5.55 4.52 23.02
CA ASN A 295 -4.95 5.84 22.82
C ASN A 295 -5.37 6.83 23.93
N GLY A 296 -4.47 7.72 24.37
CA GLY A 296 -4.88 8.98 25.02
C GLY A 296 -5.73 9.91 24.12
N TYR A 297 -6.27 9.37 23.03
CA TYR A 297 -7.51 9.75 22.39
C TYR A 297 -8.58 8.78 22.88
N GLY A 298 -9.00 8.92 24.15
CA GLY A 298 -10.24 8.28 24.59
C GLY A 298 -11.38 8.70 23.67
N ASP A 299 -12.40 7.86 23.53
CA ASP A 299 -13.62 8.07 22.74
C ASP A 299 -13.89 9.54 22.36
N SER A 300 -13.20 10.02 21.34
CA SER A 300 -13.96 10.63 20.28
C SER A 300 -14.65 9.41 19.69
N ALA A 301 -15.92 9.22 20.07
CA ALA A 301 -16.91 8.82 19.09
C ALA A 301 -16.39 9.31 17.73
N ALA A 302 -16.23 8.42 16.75
CA ALA A 302 -16.00 8.86 15.38
C ALA A 302 -16.86 10.10 15.22
N PRO A 303 -16.28 11.31 15.04
CA PRO A 303 -16.99 12.53 15.31
C PRO A 303 -18.31 12.37 14.58
N GLU A 304 -19.41 12.43 15.33
CA GLU A 304 -20.71 12.60 14.72
C GLU A 304 -20.45 13.66 13.66
N PRO A 305 -20.62 13.32 12.37
CA PRO A 305 -20.01 14.05 11.27
C PRO A 305 -20.22 15.51 11.59
N ALA A 306 -19.11 16.24 11.84
CA ALA A 306 -19.18 17.57 12.44
C ALA A 306 -20.34 18.28 11.77
N PRO A 307 -21.37 18.76 12.52
CA PRO A 307 -22.54 19.37 11.91
C PRO A 307 -21.97 20.33 10.89
N ALA A 308 -22.30 20.05 9.63
CA ALA A 308 -21.64 20.67 8.49
C ALA A 308 -21.43 22.14 8.85
N PRO A 309 -20.18 22.67 8.80
CA PRO A 309 -19.88 24.00 9.31
C PRO A 309 -21.01 24.88 8.84
N ALA A 310 -21.77 25.47 9.78
CA ALA A 310 -23.08 26.08 9.52
C ALA A 310 -22.95 26.78 8.18
N PRO A 311 -23.67 26.30 7.14
CA PRO A 311 -23.29 26.55 5.76
C PRO A 311 -23.00 28.02 5.66
N ALA A 312 -21.73 28.35 5.38
CA ALA A 312 -21.34 29.74 5.15
C ALA A 312 -22.42 30.26 4.21
N PRO A 313 -23.21 31.27 4.63
CA PRO A 313 -24.57 31.50 4.14
C PRO A 313 -24.55 31.28 2.65
N ALA A 314 -25.23 30.20 2.23
CA ALA A 314 -25.02 29.62 0.92
C ALA A 314 -25.18 30.74 -0.09
N LYS A 315 -24.06 31.23 -0.63
CA LYS A 315 -24.13 32.02 -1.85
C LYS A 315 -24.89 31.12 -2.81
N PRO A 316 -25.97 31.59 -3.46
CA PRO A 316 -26.73 30.78 -4.39
C PRO A 316 -25.72 30.16 -5.37
N GLN A 317 -25.48 28.87 -5.23
CA GLN A 317 -24.53 28.19 -6.10
C GLN A 317 -25.31 27.94 -7.39
N GLY A 318 -24.82 28.50 -8.50
CA GLY A 318 -25.38 28.24 -9.82
C GLY A 318 -25.43 26.74 -10.13
N LYS A 319 -26.14 26.38 -11.18
CA LYS A 319 -26.19 24.99 -11.65
C LYS A 319 -24.97 24.73 -12.51
N ALA A 320 -24.50 23.48 -12.51
CA ALA A 320 -23.41 23.08 -13.38
C ALA A 320 -23.62 21.68 -13.97
N LEU A 321 -23.01 21.50 -15.12
CA LEU A 321 -22.67 20.21 -15.70
C LEU A 321 -21.18 20.00 -15.53
N THR A 322 -20.79 18.91 -14.88
CA THR A 322 -19.40 18.45 -14.86
C THR A 322 -19.26 17.22 -15.76
N ILE A 323 -18.30 17.25 -16.67
CA ILE A 323 -17.91 16.09 -17.47
C ILE A 323 -16.54 15.62 -17.01
N ILE A 324 -16.45 14.33 -16.70
CA ILE A 324 -15.23 13.70 -16.21
C ILE A 324 -14.75 12.65 -17.21
N LEU A 325 -13.43 12.51 -17.32
CA LEU A 325 -12.79 11.36 -17.95
C LEU A 325 -12.66 10.25 -16.93
N GLN A 326 -13.16 9.06 -17.27
CA GLN A 326 -13.05 7.86 -16.47
C GLN A 326 -12.22 6.79 -17.19
N LYS A 327 -11.33 6.13 -16.44
CA LYS A 327 -10.70 4.87 -16.82
C LYS A 327 -11.17 3.79 -15.87
N ALA A 328 -11.85 2.77 -16.38
CA ALA A 328 -12.28 1.60 -15.63
C ALA A 328 -11.54 0.35 -16.14
N TYR A 329 -11.23 -0.59 -15.25
CA TYR A 329 -10.64 -1.88 -15.61
C TYR A 329 -11.70 -2.97 -15.47
N GLU A 330 -12.18 -3.54 -16.57
CA GLU A 330 -13.07 -4.69 -16.49
C GLU A 330 -12.24 -5.97 -16.34
N VAL A 331 -12.49 -6.72 -15.27
CA VAL A 331 -11.85 -8.02 -15.00
C VAL A 331 -12.87 -9.10 -15.32
N THR A 332 -12.58 -9.89 -16.36
CA THR A 332 -13.28 -11.17 -16.59
C THR A 332 -12.41 -12.31 -16.05
N TYR A 333 -13.02 -13.40 -15.60
CA TYR A 333 -12.27 -14.58 -15.14
C TYR A 333 -12.22 -15.60 -16.28
N GLY A 334 -11.05 -15.76 -16.89
CA GLY A 334 -10.80 -16.83 -17.85
C GLY A 334 -10.23 -18.07 -17.15
N ILE A 335 -10.37 -19.25 -17.76
CA ILE A 335 -9.67 -20.45 -17.31
C ILE A 335 -8.38 -20.57 -18.14
N ASP A 336 -7.22 -20.41 -17.50
CA ASP A 336 -5.93 -20.70 -18.13
C ASP A 336 -5.72 -22.21 -18.18
N HIS A 337 -5.09 -22.70 -19.24
CA HIS A 337 -4.78 -24.11 -19.44
C HIS A 337 -3.26 -24.32 -19.49
N ASN A 338 -2.54 -23.65 -18.60
CA ASN A 338 -1.11 -23.82 -18.44
C ASN A 338 -0.79 -25.28 -18.03
N PRO A 339 0.05 -26.00 -18.81
CA PRO A 339 0.39 -27.40 -18.53
C PRO A 339 1.08 -27.64 -17.18
N ALA A 340 1.69 -26.61 -16.58
CA ALA A 340 2.39 -26.72 -15.30
C ALA A 340 1.48 -26.57 -14.06
N MET A 341 0.31 -25.94 -14.20
CA MET A 341 -0.55 -25.56 -13.07
C MET A 341 -1.99 -26.10 -13.17
N GLY A 342 -2.35 -26.75 -14.29
CA GLY A 342 -3.71 -27.23 -14.53
C GLY A 342 -4.72 -26.08 -14.74
N PRO A 343 -6.01 -26.38 -14.95
CA PRO A 343 -7.02 -25.35 -15.18
C PRO A 343 -7.23 -24.51 -13.91
N HIS A 344 -6.86 -23.24 -13.94
CA HIS A 344 -7.06 -22.32 -12.81
C HIS A 344 -7.64 -20.99 -13.30
N PRO A 345 -8.52 -20.35 -12.49
CA PRO A 345 -9.12 -19.08 -12.87
C PRO A 345 -8.05 -17.97 -12.80
N LEU A 346 -7.71 -17.40 -13.94
CA LEU A 346 -6.89 -16.20 -14.01
C LEU A 346 -7.78 -14.97 -14.21
N PRO A 347 -7.62 -13.91 -13.40
CA PRO A 347 -8.21 -12.62 -13.72
C PRO A 347 -7.60 -12.13 -15.03
N LYS A 348 -8.44 -11.95 -16.04
CA LYS A 348 -8.09 -11.42 -17.34
C LYS A 348 -8.62 -9.99 -17.39
N ILE A 349 -7.72 -9.01 -17.25
CA ILE A 349 -8.06 -7.61 -17.52
C ILE A 349 -8.13 -7.48 -19.04
N GLU A 350 -9.35 -7.52 -19.59
CA GLU A 350 -9.52 -7.56 -21.04
C GLU A 350 -9.38 -6.18 -21.69
N LYS A 351 -9.66 -5.08 -20.97
CA LYS A 351 -9.52 -3.73 -21.52
C LYS A 351 -9.56 -2.64 -20.45
N GLY A 352 -8.73 -1.62 -20.59
CA GLY A 352 -8.98 -0.32 -19.97
C GLY A 352 -10.12 0.38 -20.71
N ILE A 353 -11.29 0.46 -20.09
CA ILE A 353 -12.46 1.12 -20.64
C ILE A 353 -12.38 2.60 -20.30
N TRP A 354 -12.20 3.42 -21.33
CA TRP A 354 -12.26 4.87 -21.22
C TRP A 354 -13.69 5.32 -21.41
N SER A 355 -14.15 6.31 -20.65
CA SER A 355 -15.48 6.88 -20.84
C SER A 355 -15.55 8.35 -20.43
N TRP A 356 -16.40 9.10 -21.12
CA TRP A 356 -16.89 10.40 -20.66
C TRP A 356 -18.11 10.17 -19.78
N ARG A 357 -18.11 10.74 -18.57
CA ARG A 357 -19.22 10.64 -17.63
C ARG A 357 -19.77 12.02 -17.31
N TYR A 358 -21.09 12.16 -17.28
CA TYR A 358 -21.78 13.45 -17.17
C TYR A 358 -22.52 13.55 -15.83
N PHE A 359 -22.29 14.63 -15.08
CA PHE A 359 -22.87 14.81 -13.74
C PHE A 359 -23.59 16.14 -13.60
N ALA A 360 -24.77 16.10 -12.98
CA ALA A 360 -25.42 17.29 -12.44
C ALA A 360 -24.68 17.71 -11.15
N THR A 361 -24.04 18.87 -11.18
CA THR A 361 -23.28 19.42 -10.06
C THR A 361 -23.74 20.84 -9.73
N ASN A 362 -23.36 21.32 -8.55
CA ASN A 362 -23.46 22.75 -8.24
C ASN A 362 -22.21 23.46 -8.76
N GLN A 363 -22.33 24.75 -9.03
CA GLN A 363 -21.23 25.60 -9.44
C GLN A 363 -20.05 25.48 -8.47
N GLY A 364 -18.83 25.34 -9.01
CA GLY A 364 -17.61 25.16 -8.22
C GLY A 364 -17.42 23.79 -7.55
N VAL A 365 -18.27 22.79 -7.84
CA VAL A 365 -18.18 21.44 -7.25
C VAL A 365 -17.93 20.40 -8.34
N ALA A 366 -16.70 19.89 -8.45
CA ALA A 366 -16.41 18.71 -9.25
C ALA A 366 -16.72 17.43 -8.46
N LYS A 367 -17.76 16.70 -8.85
CA LYS A 367 -18.06 15.38 -8.28
C LYS A 367 -17.19 14.30 -8.93
N LEU A 368 -16.21 13.79 -8.19
CA LEU A 368 -15.43 12.61 -8.55
C LEU A 368 -15.78 11.45 -7.60
N CYS A 369 -15.72 10.24 -8.12
CA CYS A 369 -16.01 8.97 -7.48
C CYS A 369 -17.49 8.77 -7.12
N ASP A 370 -18.40 9.32 -7.94
CA ASP A 370 -19.85 9.11 -7.83
C ASP A 370 -20.30 8.14 -8.94
N LEU A 371 -21.17 7.18 -8.59
CA LEU A 371 -21.72 6.17 -9.50
C LEU A 371 -22.95 6.68 -10.24
N LYS A 372 -23.63 7.69 -9.70
CA LYS A 372 -24.87 8.23 -10.23
C LYS A 372 -24.60 9.28 -11.29
N ALA A 373 -24.00 8.84 -12.40
CA ALA A 373 -23.93 9.66 -13.60
C ALA A 373 -25.33 9.84 -14.22
N LEU A 374 -25.47 10.88 -15.03
CA LEU A 374 -26.64 11.06 -15.89
C LEU A 374 -26.61 10.01 -17.00
N SER A 375 -27.76 9.76 -17.65
CA SER A 375 -27.91 8.76 -18.71
C SER A 375 -27.29 9.20 -20.05
N ALA A 376 -26.03 9.64 -20.03
CA ALA A 376 -25.33 10.28 -21.14
C ALA A 376 -23.87 9.80 -21.27
N ASP A 377 -23.49 8.76 -20.53
CA ASP A 377 -22.11 8.25 -20.52
C ASP A 377 -21.70 7.70 -21.89
N VAL A 378 -20.49 8.07 -22.35
CA VAL A 378 -19.98 7.67 -23.67
C VAL A 378 -18.69 6.87 -23.50
N SER A 379 -18.69 5.60 -23.91
CA SER A 379 -17.49 4.77 -23.94
C SER A 379 -16.55 5.16 -25.08
N LEU A 380 -15.25 5.07 -24.84
CA LEU A 380 -14.19 5.44 -25.77
C LEU A 380 -13.30 4.23 -26.06
N GLU A 381 -12.84 4.11 -27.29
CA GLU A 381 -12.01 2.99 -27.72
C GLU A 381 -10.55 3.09 -27.26
N LYS A 382 -10.05 4.31 -26.99
CA LYS A 382 -8.65 4.64 -26.63
C LYS A 382 -8.59 5.82 -25.66
N ASP A 383 -7.45 6.01 -25.01
CA ASP A 383 -7.19 7.19 -24.16
C ASP A 383 -7.26 8.47 -25.01
N PRO A 384 -8.19 9.40 -24.76
CA PRO A 384 -8.31 10.62 -25.55
C PRO A 384 -7.08 11.54 -25.41
N ARG A 385 -6.27 11.35 -24.36
CA ARG A 385 -5.06 12.16 -24.08
C ARG A 385 -3.85 11.76 -24.93
N ASP A 386 -3.83 10.55 -25.48
CA ASP A 386 -2.73 10.04 -26.32
C ASP A 386 -2.85 10.44 -27.80
N SER A 387 -3.82 11.31 -28.13
CA SER A 387 -4.13 11.68 -29.51
C SER A 387 -3.84 13.17 -29.79
N ASN A 388 -3.55 13.50 -31.06
CA ASN A 388 -3.47 14.90 -31.53
C ASN A 388 -4.86 15.58 -31.62
N LYS A 389 -5.92 14.91 -31.17
CA LYS A 389 -7.31 15.39 -31.17
C LYS A 389 -7.62 16.13 -29.85
N PRO A 390 -8.70 16.91 -29.77
CA PRO A 390 -8.98 17.71 -28.59
C PRO A 390 -9.15 16.86 -27.33
N PRO A 391 -8.70 17.39 -26.19
CA PRO A 391 -8.81 16.73 -24.88
C PRO A 391 -10.25 16.60 -24.37
N PHE A 392 -11.25 17.16 -25.06
CA PHE A 392 -12.63 17.29 -24.59
C PHE A 392 -13.58 16.34 -25.34
N PRO A 393 -14.74 15.96 -24.76
CA PRO A 393 -15.75 15.19 -25.48
C PRO A 393 -16.22 15.92 -26.74
N THR A 394 -16.32 15.19 -27.86
CA THR A 394 -16.71 15.71 -29.18
C THR A 394 -18.10 15.21 -29.58
N GLY A 395 -18.73 15.90 -30.53
CA GLY A 395 -20.06 15.54 -31.03
C GLY A 395 -21.21 16.14 -30.24
N THR A 396 -22.38 15.54 -30.36
CA THR A 396 -23.63 15.97 -29.70
C THR A 396 -24.10 14.89 -28.75
N VAL A 397 -24.29 15.23 -27.47
CA VAL A 397 -24.70 14.30 -26.41
C VAL A 397 -25.94 14.84 -25.71
N GLU A 398 -27.02 14.06 -25.69
CA GLU A 398 -28.22 14.37 -24.94
C GLU A 398 -28.04 14.07 -23.46
N ILE A 399 -28.40 15.02 -22.60
CA ILE A 399 -28.26 14.93 -21.15
C ILE A 399 -29.65 15.07 -20.54
N LYS A 400 -30.23 13.94 -20.14
CA LYS A 400 -31.57 13.89 -19.57
C LYS A 400 -31.57 14.25 -18.08
N ARG A 401 -32.61 14.96 -17.63
CA ARG A 401 -32.85 15.31 -16.22
C ARG A 401 -31.68 16.05 -15.53
N LEU A 402 -30.86 16.78 -16.27
CA LEU A 402 -29.83 17.66 -15.71
C LEU A 402 -30.51 18.76 -14.89
N HIS A 403 -30.46 18.65 -13.55
CA HIS A 403 -31.21 19.53 -12.64
C HIS A 403 -32.70 19.64 -12.98
N GLY A 404 -33.30 18.52 -13.42
CA GLY A 404 -34.73 18.42 -13.74
C GLY A 404 -35.14 18.85 -15.16
N GLN A 405 -34.19 19.23 -16.02
CA GLN A 405 -34.45 19.56 -17.42
C GLN A 405 -33.59 18.74 -18.37
N ASP A 406 -34.03 18.61 -19.62
CA ASP A 406 -33.25 17.98 -20.68
C ASP A 406 -32.38 19.01 -21.38
N CYS A 407 -31.11 18.68 -21.56
CA CYS A 407 -30.14 19.55 -22.22
C CYS A 407 -29.33 18.75 -23.25
N THR A 408 -28.56 19.44 -24.09
CA THR A 408 -27.72 18.85 -25.13
C THR A 408 -26.34 19.49 -25.08
N TYR A 409 -25.31 18.70 -24.82
CA TYR A 409 -23.92 19.14 -24.95
C TYR A 409 -23.46 19.01 -26.42
N LYS A 410 -22.82 20.06 -26.96
CA LYS A 410 -22.33 20.10 -28.35
C LYS A 410 -20.88 20.57 -28.37
N ASN A 411 -20.02 19.84 -29.09
CA ASN A 411 -18.63 20.24 -29.35
C ASN A 411 -18.18 19.84 -30.77
N ALA A 412 -17.68 20.81 -31.54
CA ALA A 412 -17.34 20.68 -32.95
C ALA A 412 -15.89 20.21 -33.25
N ASP A 413 -15.17 19.70 -32.25
CA ASP A 413 -13.84 19.04 -32.43
C ASP A 413 -12.67 20.01 -32.78
N TRP A 414 -12.67 21.24 -32.23
CA TRP A 414 -11.66 22.29 -32.51
C TRP A 414 -10.84 22.75 -31.29
N GLY A 415 -10.60 21.89 -30.31
CA GLY A 415 -9.78 22.26 -29.14
C GLY A 415 -10.48 23.13 -28.10
N ASN A 416 -11.79 23.37 -28.24
CA ASN A 416 -12.60 24.06 -27.22
C ASN A 416 -13.44 23.07 -26.38
N PRO A 417 -13.88 23.47 -25.17
CA PRO A 417 -14.58 22.59 -24.22
C PRO A 417 -16.07 22.38 -24.52
N GLY A 418 -16.58 22.86 -25.65
CA GLY A 418 -17.99 22.72 -26.04
C GLY A 418 -18.96 23.72 -25.40
N THR A 419 -20.25 23.50 -25.65
CA THR A 419 -21.37 24.33 -25.17
C THR A 419 -22.54 23.42 -24.78
N LEU A 420 -23.14 23.67 -23.62
CA LEU A 420 -24.35 23.00 -23.16
C LEU A 420 -25.59 23.81 -23.56
N TRP A 421 -26.55 23.19 -24.20
CA TRP A 421 -27.81 23.81 -24.63
C TRP A 421 -28.96 23.28 -23.80
N CYS A 422 -29.64 24.14 -23.05
CA CYS A 422 -30.86 23.77 -22.32
C CYS A 422 -32.01 24.62 -22.90
N GLY A 423 -32.78 24.04 -23.83
CA GLY A 423 -33.66 24.82 -24.70
C GLY A 423 -32.87 25.69 -25.69
N ASP A 424 -33.30 26.94 -25.87
CA ASP A 424 -32.65 27.91 -26.78
C ASP A 424 -31.42 28.62 -26.16
N VAL A 425 -31.10 28.32 -24.90
CA VAL A 425 -30.00 28.94 -24.16
C VAL A 425 -28.73 28.10 -24.28
N GLY A 426 -27.70 28.68 -24.88
CA GLY A 426 -26.35 28.11 -24.95
C GLY A 426 -25.47 28.57 -23.77
N ILE A 427 -24.93 27.61 -23.03
CA ILE A 427 -24.07 27.80 -21.86
C ILE A 427 -22.65 27.38 -22.25
N ALA A 428 -21.72 28.34 -22.31
CA ALA A 428 -20.33 28.06 -22.66
C ALA A 428 -19.64 27.22 -21.58
N CYS A 429 -18.89 26.21 -22.00
CA CYS A 429 -18.15 25.34 -21.09
C CYS A 429 -16.68 25.75 -21.00
N LYS A 430 -16.08 25.53 -19.83
CA LYS A 430 -14.66 25.73 -19.56
C LYS A 430 -13.96 24.37 -19.49
N GLY A 431 -12.73 24.33 -19.97
CA GLY A 431 -11.88 23.14 -19.94
C GLY A 431 -10.87 23.28 -18.82
N GLU A 432 -10.67 22.21 -18.06
CA GLU A 432 -9.60 22.11 -17.08
C GLU A 432 -8.27 21.72 -17.76
N ASP A 433 -7.13 22.24 -17.30
CA ASP A 433 -5.82 21.96 -17.91
C ASP A 433 -5.41 20.49 -17.72
N MET A 434 -5.46 19.73 -18.83
CA MET A 434 -5.06 18.32 -18.87
C MET A 434 -3.57 18.10 -19.17
N LYS A 435 -2.80 19.15 -19.50
CA LYS A 435 -1.38 19.02 -19.90
C LYS A 435 -0.40 19.00 -18.73
N ASN A 436 -0.83 19.41 -17.55
CA ASN A 436 -0.11 19.11 -16.31
C ASN A 436 -0.53 17.72 -15.82
N ALA A 437 0.37 16.74 -15.98
CA ALA A 437 0.18 15.34 -15.58
C ALA A 437 0.02 15.15 -14.05
N ALA A 438 -1.08 15.66 -13.48
CA ALA A 438 -1.53 15.36 -12.14
C ALA A 438 -2.46 14.15 -12.20
N LYS A 439 -1.96 13.03 -11.64
CA LYS A 439 -2.59 11.71 -11.51
C LYS A 439 -4.13 11.76 -11.41
N MET A 440 -4.83 11.02 -12.29
CA MET A 440 -6.27 10.77 -12.15
C MET A 440 -6.57 10.28 -10.73
N LYS A 441 -7.69 10.72 -10.14
CA LYS A 441 -8.09 10.29 -8.80
C LYS A 441 -8.48 8.82 -8.84
N ASP A 442 -7.78 7.99 -8.07
CA ASP A 442 -8.20 6.61 -7.80
C ASP A 442 -9.48 6.62 -6.94
N CYS A 443 -10.56 6.11 -7.51
CA CYS A 443 -11.86 5.95 -6.87
C CYS A 443 -12.04 4.57 -6.23
N GLY A 444 -11.10 3.62 -6.43
CA GLY A 444 -11.19 2.24 -5.96
C GLY A 444 -12.26 1.42 -6.69
N LYS A 445 -12.79 0.40 -5.99
CA LYS A 445 -13.92 -0.39 -6.48
C LYS A 445 -15.20 0.45 -6.42
N MET A 446 -15.92 0.43 -7.53
CA MET A 446 -17.16 1.17 -7.71
C MET A 446 -18.40 0.29 -7.53
N ASP A 447 -18.27 -1.03 -7.55
CA ASP A 447 -19.30 -2.01 -7.22
C ASP A 447 -18.63 -3.21 -6.53
N ASP A 448 -19.29 -3.81 -5.55
CA ASP A 448 -18.81 -5.02 -4.86
C ASP A 448 -18.97 -6.28 -5.73
N ALA A 449 -19.78 -6.20 -6.80
CA ALA A 449 -20.07 -7.31 -7.71
C ALA A 449 -19.07 -7.45 -8.88
N VAL A 450 -18.25 -6.43 -9.16
CA VAL A 450 -17.31 -6.43 -10.30
C VAL A 450 -15.95 -5.92 -9.85
N ASP A 451 -14.88 -6.61 -10.23
CA ASP A 451 -13.50 -6.28 -9.83
C ASP A 451 -12.95 -5.08 -10.63
N THR A 452 -13.66 -3.95 -10.60
CA THR A 452 -13.36 -2.76 -11.41
C THR A 452 -12.64 -1.70 -10.58
N THR A 453 -11.36 -1.46 -10.85
CA THR A 453 -10.70 -0.24 -10.33
C THR A 453 -11.02 0.92 -11.25
N VAL A 454 -11.45 2.06 -10.68
CA VAL A 454 -11.87 3.23 -11.46
C VAL A 454 -11.02 4.45 -11.12
N TYR A 455 -10.53 5.12 -12.16
CA TYR A 455 -9.80 6.39 -12.06
C TYR A 455 -10.60 7.49 -12.74
N GLN A 456 -10.67 8.67 -12.14
CA GLN A 456 -11.46 9.79 -12.67
C GLN A 456 -10.72 11.13 -12.61
N GLN A 457 -10.99 12.00 -13.58
CA GLN A 457 -10.49 13.38 -13.64
C GLN A 457 -11.56 14.29 -14.23
N PRO A 458 -11.81 15.50 -13.67
CA PRO A 458 -12.72 16.46 -14.26
C PRO A 458 -12.07 17.11 -15.49
N VAL A 459 -12.85 17.31 -16.54
CA VAL A 459 -12.31 17.75 -17.83
C VAL A 459 -13.08 18.94 -18.41
N VAL A 460 -14.41 18.97 -18.26
CA VAL A 460 -15.25 20.09 -18.71
C VAL A 460 -16.22 20.49 -17.61
N VAL A 461 -16.44 21.80 -17.45
CA VAL A 461 -17.49 22.35 -16.59
C VAL A 461 -18.28 23.41 -17.34
N CYS A 462 -19.60 23.31 -17.34
CA CYS A 462 -20.52 24.32 -17.87
C CYS A 462 -21.35 24.84 -16.69
N GLU A 463 -21.24 26.12 -16.35
CA GLU A 463 -21.89 26.72 -15.17
C GLU A 463 -22.89 27.80 -15.61
N TRP A 464 -24.07 27.86 -14.98
CA TRP A 464 -25.11 28.86 -15.27
C TRP A 464 -25.99 29.22 -14.07
#